data_AF-A0A7Y5E1Z7-F1
#
_entry.id   AF-A0A7Y5E1Z7-F1
#
_cell.length_a   1.000
_cell.length_b   1.000
_cell.length_c   1.000
_cell.angle_alpha   90.00
_cell.angle_beta   90.00
_cell.angle_gamma   90.00
#
_symmetry.space_group_name_H-M   'P 1'
#
loop_
_entity.id
_entity.type
_entity.pdbx_description
1 polymer ?
#
loop_
_entity_poly.entity_id
_entity_poly.type
_entity_poly.pdbx_seq_one_letter_code
_entity_poly.pdbx_strand_id
1 'polypeptide(L)'
;MGLVACPFCREMFEKNEAKTCPVCGLSLSAMEKLPLSHDAASEELVHTLPEQEVQPWLYWKRNRGPLALVPLLGIALFFLPWIHMKIPTEMMLSGFTLGRIGVLAWAAFAGWMVLFPTVLSRRSIIRMRGARVAAALLSAIPGVTVAILALNRQKSALYTVSYEHTWAFWATLALSIVGVALSIGFGGPLDDIEVRKGSKAARREGDETLH
;
A
#
# COMPACT_ATOMS: atom_id res chain seq x y z
N MET A 1 34.06 16.77 -16.73
CA MET A 1 35.18 15.82 -16.70
C MET A 1 34.57 14.43 -16.81
N GLY A 2 34.94 13.63 -17.81
CA GLY A 2 34.37 12.31 -18.02
C GLY A 2 35.45 11.26 -17.87
N LEU A 3 35.11 10.14 -17.25
CA LEU A 3 36.00 8.98 -17.10
C LEU A 3 35.87 8.08 -18.32
N VAL A 4 36.98 7.52 -18.77
CA VAL A 4 37.03 6.48 -19.82
C VAL A 4 37.68 5.24 -19.23
N ALA A 5 37.31 4.05 -19.70
CA ALA A 5 37.88 2.81 -19.18
C ALA A 5 38.30 1.85 -20.31
N CYS A 6 39.31 1.01 -20.03
CA CYS A 6 39.67 -0.11 -20.94
C CYS A 6 38.54 -1.16 -20.85
N PRO A 7 37.95 -1.59 -21.98
CA PRO A 7 36.91 -2.62 -21.98
C PRO A 7 37.40 -4.00 -21.50
N PHE A 8 38.71 -4.20 -21.45
CA PHE A 8 39.33 -5.45 -21.02
C PHE A 8 39.80 -5.41 -19.56
N CYS A 9 40.73 -4.49 -19.23
CA CYS A 9 41.30 -4.39 -17.87
C CYS A 9 40.43 -3.64 -16.85
N ARG A 10 39.39 -2.91 -17.30
CA ARG A 10 38.52 -2.06 -16.47
C ARG A 10 39.20 -0.97 -15.63
N GLU A 11 40.48 -0.71 -15.86
CA GLU A 11 41.13 0.48 -15.32
C GLU A 11 40.52 1.76 -15.90
N MET A 12 40.38 2.77 -15.03
CA MET A 12 39.74 4.05 -15.33
C MET A 12 40.80 5.12 -15.50
N PHE A 13 40.64 5.93 -16.54
CA PHE A 13 41.54 7.03 -16.88
C PHE A 13 40.75 8.32 -17.09
N GLU A 14 41.42 9.45 -16.93
CA GLU A 14 40.84 10.72 -17.35
C GLU A 14 40.88 10.86 -18.88
N LYS A 15 39.86 11.48 -19.47
CA LYS A 15 39.74 11.67 -20.94
C LYS A 15 40.97 12.31 -21.61
N ASN A 16 41.79 13.03 -20.86
CA ASN A 16 42.95 13.76 -21.38
C ASN A 16 44.27 13.04 -21.13
N GLU A 17 44.28 11.94 -20.36
CA GLU A 17 45.49 11.28 -19.89
C GLU A 17 46.06 10.33 -20.96
N ALA A 18 45.21 9.51 -21.57
CA ALA A 18 45.60 8.62 -22.65
C ALA A 18 44.41 8.31 -23.58
N LYS A 19 44.69 8.00 -24.84
CA LYS A 19 43.68 7.46 -25.80
C LYS A 19 43.69 5.93 -25.85
N THR A 20 44.80 5.34 -25.40
CA THR A 20 45.08 3.91 -25.43
C THR A 20 45.52 3.49 -24.05
N CYS A 21 45.00 2.37 -23.55
CA CYS A 21 45.38 1.90 -22.22
C CYS A 21 46.83 1.38 -22.22
N PRO A 22 47.67 1.78 -21.24
CA PRO A 22 49.08 1.38 -21.17
C PRO A 22 49.28 -0.10 -20.82
N VAL A 23 48.27 -0.76 -20.24
CA VAL A 23 48.33 -2.16 -19.83
C VAL A 23 47.88 -3.09 -20.96
N CYS A 24 46.70 -2.82 -21.54
CA CYS A 24 46.05 -3.69 -22.53
C CYS A 24 46.32 -3.29 -24.00
N GLY A 25 46.79 -2.06 -24.25
CA GLY A 25 47.00 -1.53 -25.62
C GLY A 25 45.71 -1.25 -26.42
N LEU A 26 44.53 -1.42 -25.81
CA LEU A 26 43.23 -1.18 -26.44
C LEU A 26 42.79 0.28 -26.33
N SER A 27 41.91 0.70 -27.24
CA SER A 27 41.30 2.03 -27.20
C SER A 27 40.37 2.17 -26.00
N LEU A 28 40.50 3.31 -25.31
CA LEU A 28 39.65 3.63 -24.17
C LEU A 28 38.26 4.05 -24.66
N SER A 29 37.22 3.51 -24.03
CA SER A 29 35.82 3.79 -24.36
C SER A 29 35.10 4.45 -23.19
N ALA A 30 34.05 5.23 -23.49
CA ALA A 30 33.22 5.83 -22.46
C ALA A 30 32.52 4.74 -21.64
N MET A 31 32.40 4.94 -20.31
CA MET A 31 31.78 3.98 -19.40
C MET A 31 30.39 3.49 -19.87
N GLU A 32 29.59 4.40 -20.42
CA GLU A 32 28.23 4.13 -20.90
C GLU A 32 28.17 3.11 -22.06
N LYS A 33 29.29 2.91 -22.77
CA LYS A 33 29.38 1.98 -23.91
C LYS A 33 30.02 0.65 -23.54
N LEU A 34 30.46 0.48 -22.30
CA LEU A 34 31.07 -0.78 -21.87
C LEU A 34 29.99 -1.86 -21.80
N PRO A 35 30.25 -3.06 -22.34
CA PRO A 35 29.38 -4.19 -22.09
C PRO A 35 29.35 -4.46 -20.58
N LEU A 36 28.20 -4.92 -20.09
CA LEU A 36 28.06 -5.30 -18.69
C LEU A 36 29.18 -6.28 -18.31
N SER A 37 29.79 -6.05 -17.15
CA SER A 37 30.84 -6.95 -16.66
C SER A 37 30.29 -8.37 -16.50
N HIS A 38 31.12 -9.40 -16.73
CA HIS A 38 30.70 -10.78 -16.47
C HIS A 38 30.24 -10.97 -15.01
N ASP A 39 30.90 -10.26 -14.07
CA ASP A 39 30.51 -10.24 -12.65
C ASP A 39 29.16 -9.56 -12.46
N ALA A 40 28.93 -8.37 -13.02
CA ALA A 40 27.61 -7.72 -12.92
C ALA A 40 26.53 -8.49 -13.68
N ALA A 41 26.83 -9.10 -14.82
CA ALA A 41 25.90 -9.95 -15.55
C ALA A 41 25.57 -11.23 -14.76
N SER A 42 26.49 -11.69 -13.90
CA SER A 42 26.25 -12.80 -12.97
C SER A 42 25.54 -12.37 -11.68
N GLU A 43 25.76 -11.13 -11.21
CA GLU A 43 25.13 -10.55 -10.02
C GLU A 43 23.72 -9.99 -10.31
N GLU A 44 23.42 -9.61 -11.56
CA GLU A 44 22.12 -9.06 -11.99
C GLU A 44 21.02 -10.14 -12.08
N LEU A 45 21.38 -11.40 -11.90
CA LEU A 45 20.45 -12.47 -11.49
C LEU A 45 20.17 -12.40 -9.99
N VAL A 46 19.79 -11.24 -9.47
CA VAL A 46 19.00 -11.19 -8.23
C VAL A 46 17.67 -11.81 -8.60
N HIS A 47 17.59 -13.13 -8.46
CA HIS A 47 16.33 -13.86 -8.57
C HIS A 47 15.35 -13.14 -7.66
N THR A 48 14.38 -12.44 -8.25
CA THR A 48 13.33 -11.78 -7.48
C THR A 48 12.66 -12.89 -6.68
N LEU A 49 12.79 -12.81 -5.35
CA LEU A 49 12.13 -13.76 -4.47
C LEU A 49 10.64 -13.78 -4.84
N PRO A 50 9.97 -14.93 -4.83
CA PRO A 50 8.59 -15.03 -5.31
C PRO A 50 7.61 -14.11 -4.53
N GLU A 51 7.98 -13.71 -3.32
CA GLU A 51 7.33 -12.70 -2.49
C GLU A 51 7.46 -11.23 -2.97
N GLN A 52 8.44 -10.95 -3.83
CA GLN A 52 8.69 -9.65 -4.46
C GLN A 52 8.05 -9.53 -5.85
N GLU A 53 7.56 -10.63 -6.42
CA GLU A 53 6.85 -10.60 -7.70
C GLU A 53 5.62 -9.68 -7.64
N VAL A 54 5.48 -8.87 -8.68
CA VAL A 54 4.36 -7.92 -8.79
C VAL A 54 3.10 -8.69 -9.18
N GLN A 55 2.16 -8.77 -8.25
CA GLN A 55 0.88 -9.44 -8.49
C GLN A 55 0.02 -8.65 -9.48
N PRO A 56 -0.86 -9.31 -10.25
CA PRO A 56 -1.78 -8.62 -11.15
C PRO A 56 -2.70 -7.64 -10.41
N TRP A 57 -3.22 -6.66 -11.15
CA TRP A 57 -4.12 -5.65 -10.59
C TRP A 57 -5.37 -6.27 -9.95
N LEU A 58 -5.92 -7.28 -10.61
CA LEU A 58 -7.13 -8.00 -10.20
C LEU A 58 -6.82 -9.24 -9.34
N TYR A 59 -5.84 -9.15 -8.43
CA TYR A 59 -5.55 -10.23 -7.49
C TYR A 59 -6.45 -10.11 -6.25
N TRP A 60 -7.39 -11.05 -6.09
CA TRP A 60 -8.41 -11.00 -5.02
C TRP A 60 -8.03 -11.79 -3.75
N LYS A 61 -7.07 -12.72 -3.82
CA LYS A 61 -6.63 -13.53 -2.67
C LYS A 61 -5.93 -12.66 -1.60
N ARG A 62 -5.68 -13.25 -0.42
CA ARG A 62 -4.92 -12.64 0.70
C ARG A 62 -5.53 -11.33 1.24
N ASN A 63 -6.86 -11.29 1.34
CA ASN A 63 -7.67 -10.16 1.83
C ASN A 63 -7.58 -8.86 1.02
N ARG A 64 -6.89 -8.84 -0.13
CA ARG A 64 -6.75 -7.61 -0.94
C ARG A 64 -8.08 -7.15 -1.52
N GLY A 65 -8.87 -8.07 -2.09
CA GLY A 65 -10.19 -7.76 -2.64
C GLY A 65 -11.14 -7.19 -1.57
N PRO A 66 -11.42 -7.94 -0.49
CA PRO A 66 -12.26 -7.46 0.60
C PRO A 66 -11.79 -6.12 1.18
N LEU A 67 -10.48 -5.96 1.45
CA LEU A 67 -9.94 -4.74 2.02
C LEU A 67 -9.99 -3.54 1.06
N ALA A 68 -9.99 -3.76 -0.25
CA ALA A 68 -10.21 -2.71 -1.25
C ALA A 68 -11.69 -2.30 -1.37
N LEU A 69 -12.63 -3.21 -1.08
CA LEU A 69 -14.07 -2.92 -1.08
C LEU A 69 -14.51 -2.15 0.16
N VAL A 70 -13.90 -2.42 1.32
CA VAL A 70 -14.19 -1.73 2.59
C VAL A 70 -14.19 -0.19 2.46
N PRO A 71 -13.14 0.48 1.96
CA PRO A 71 -13.15 1.94 1.84
C PRO A 71 -14.19 2.46 0.85
N LEU A 72 -14.52 1.71 -0.21
CA LEU A 72 -15.58 2.10 -1.14
C LEU A 72 -16.95 2.10 -0.46
N LEU A 73 -17.23 1.05 0.32
CA LEU A 73 -18.44 0.99 1.15
C LEU A 73 -18.45 2.08 2.22
N GLY A 74 -17.31 2.35 2.85
CA GLY A 74 -17.16 3.40 3.86
C GLY A 74 -17.41 4.81 3.30
N ILE A 75 -16.92 5.07 2.08
CA ILE A 75 -17.22 6.31 1.35
C ILE A 75 -18.71 6.43 1.08
N ALA A 76 -19.36 5.37 0.60
CA ALA A 76 -20.82 5.40 0.38
C ALA A 76 -21.57 5.68 1.68
N LEU A 77 -21.25 4.97 2.77
CA LEU A 77 -21.84 5.16 4.10
C LEU A 77 -21.63 6.56 4.68
N PHE A 78 -20.54 7.24 4.33
CA PHE A 78 -20.27 8.61 4.77
C PHE A 78 -21.29 9.62 4.23
N PHE A 79 -21.82 9.40 3.03
CA PHE A 79 -22.84 10.28 2.44
C PHE A 79 -24.26 9.96 2.91
N LEU A 80 -24.46 8.82 3.58
CA LEU A 80 -25.76 8.46 4.17
C LEU A 80 -26.05 9.28 5.44
N PRO A 81 -27.33 9.40 5.84
CA PRO A 81 -27.69 10.08 7.07
C PRO A 81 -27.11 9.33 8.27
N TRP A 82 -26.36 10.01 9.13
CA TRP A 82 -25.74 9.44 10.34
C TRP A 82 -26.56 9.72 11.58
N ILE A 83 -27.16 10.92 11.65
CA ILE A 83 -27.84 11.42 12.83
C ILE A 83 -29.14 12.08 12.41
N HIS A 84 -30.24 11.67 13.05
CA HIS A 84 -31.49 12.43 13.05
C HIS A 84 -31.46 13.39 14.24
N MET A 85 -31.54 14.68 13.95
CA MET A 85 -31.63 15.73 14.94
C MET A 85 -33.08 16.19 15.03
N LYS A 86 -33.70 16.01 16.20
CA LYS A 86 -35.05 16.52 16.49
C LYS A 86 -34.93 17.82 17.31
N ILE A 87 -34.96 18.94 16.60
CA ILE A 87 -35.42 20.25 17.10
C ILE A 87 -36.71 20.57 16.30
N PRO A 88 -37.51 21.65 16.47
CA PRO A 88 -38.92 21.66 16.02
C PRO A 88 -39.15 21.34 14.53
N THR A 89 -38.10 21.41 13.70
CA THR A 89 -38.05 20.77 12.38
C THR A 89 -37.00 19.65 12.38
N GLU A 90 -37.39 18.45 11.94
CA GLU A 90 -36.47 17.30 11.80
C GLU A 90 -35.40 17.59 10.75
N MET A 91 -34.13 17.40 11.11
CA MET A 91 -33.02 17.52 10.17
C MET A 91 -32.19 16.24 10.15
N MET A 92 -31.94 15.74 8.95
CA MET A 92 -31.05 14.60 8.72
C MET A 92 -29.64 15.10 8.40
N LEU A 93 -28.68 14.77 9.26
CA LEU A 93 -27.29 15.10 9.07
C LEU A 93 -26.55 13.87 8.54
N SER A 94 -26.09 13.96 7.29
CA SER A 94 -25.11 13.00 6.75
C SER A 94 -23.72 13.27 7.31
N GLY A 95 -22.82 12.29 7.20
CA GLY A 95 -21.41 12.47 7.58
C GLY A 95 -20.76 13.65 6.84
N PHE A 96 -21.15 13.88 5.59
CA PHE A 96 -20.69 15.04 4.80
C PHE A 96 -21.15 16.38 5.36
N THR A 97 -22.44 16.51 5.72
CA THR A 97 -22.94 17.73 6.35
C THR A 97 -22.30 17.94 7.72
N LEU A 98 -22.10 16.86 8.48
CA LEU A 98 -21.39 16.90 9.76
C LEU A 98 -19.93 17.35 9.58
N GLY A 99 -19.27 16.91 8.52
CA GLY A 99 -17.90 17.31 8.16
C GLY A 99 -17.76 18.79 7.87
N ARG A 100 -18.77 19.43 7.26
CA ARG A 100 -18.77 20.88 7.07
C ARG A 100 -18.82 21.66 8.38
N ILE A 101 -19.40 21.07 9.42
CA ILE A 101 -19.58 21.69 10.73
C ILE A 101 -18.41 21.34 11.67
N GLY A 102 -17.81 20.16 11.52
CA GLY A 102 -16.74 19.68 12.40
C GLY A 102 -15.68 18.85 11.69
N VAL A 103 -14.42 19.17 11.99
CA VAL A 103 -13.22 18.49 11.45
C VAL A 103 -13.20 16.98 11.74
N LEU A 104 -13.79 16.55 12.85
CA LEU A 104 -13.75 15.14 13.27
C LEU A 104 -14.43 14.19 12.28
N ALA A 105 -15.54 14.61 11.67
CA ALA A 105 -16.23 13.79 10.67
C ALA A 105 -15.45 13.70 9.35
N TRP A 106 -14.70 14.75 8.99
CA TRP A 106 -13.80 14.71 7.82
C TRP A 106 -12.70 13.65 7.95
N ALA A 107 -12.21 13.39 9.16
CA ALA A 107 -11.20 12.37 9.40
C ALA A 107 -11.70 10.97 8.99
N ALA A 108 -12.98 10.65 9.19
CA ALA A 108 -13.57 9.39 8.74
C ALA A 108 -13.53 9.26 7.22
N PHE A 109 -13.92 10.31 6.49
CA PHE A 109 -13.88 10.31 5.03
C PHE A 109 -12.44 10.23 4.50
N ALA A 110 -11.52 11.02 5.06
CA ALA A 110 -10.11 11.01 4.69
C ALA A 110 -9.48 9.63 4.92
N GLY A 111 -9.82 8.96 6.03
CA GLY A 111 -9.38 7.60 6.33
C GLY A 111 -9.76 6.61 5.22
N TRP A 112 -11.03 6.61 4.79
CA TRP A 112 -11.47 5.76 3.68
C TRP A 112 -10.83 6.11 2.34
N MET A 113 -10.73 7.41 2.04
CA MET A 113 -10.12 7.89 0.79
C MET A 113 -8.65 7.53 0.68
N VAL A 114 -7.88 7.56 1.78
CA VAL A 114 -6.46 7.20 1.79
C VAL A 114 -6.26 5.69 1.83
N LEU A 115 -7.15 4.95 2.50
CA LEU A 115 -7.07 3.48 2.57
C LEU A 115 -7.15 2.84 1.18
N PHE A 116 -8.06 3.30 0.31
CA PHE A 116 -8.27 2.72 -1.02
C PHE A 116 -7.00 2.69 -1.91
N PRO A 117 -6.34 3.82 -2.23
CA PRO A 117 -5.11 3.82 -3.01
C PRO A 117 -3.94 3.15 -2.27
N THR A 118 -3.93 3.19 -0.93
CA THR A 118 -2.92 2.50 -0.13
C THR A 118 -2.98 0.99 -0.35
N VAL A 119 -4.17 0.40 -0.38
CA VAL A 119 -4.34 -1.04 -0.63
C VAL A 119 -4.05 -1.39 -2.09
N LEU A 120 -4.47 -0.55 -3.05
CA LEU A 120 -4.30 -0.83 -4.47
C LEU A 120 -2.85 -0.71 -4.96
N SER A 121 -2.09 0.27 -4.46
CA SER A 121 -0.69 0.51 -4.85
C SER A 121 0.25 -0.61 -4.40
N ARG A 122 -0.11 -1.37 -3.36
CA ARG A 122 0.72 -2.41 -2.77
C ARG A 122 0.46 -3.75 -3.47
N ARG A 123 1.30 -4.05 -4.46
CA ARG A 123 1.14 -5.24 -5.34
C ARG A 123 2.10 -6.40 -5.06
N SER A 124 3.09 -6.27 -4.17
CA SER A 124 3.96 -7.38 -3.75
C SER A 124 3.64 -7.83 -2.33
N ILE A 125 3.92 -9.10 -2.01
CA ILE A 125 3.56 -9.71 -0.72
C ILE A 125 4.25 -9.01 0.44
N ILE A 126 5.55 -8.72 0.31
CA ILE A 126 6.31 -7.96 1.33
C ILE A 126 5.69 -6.57 1.55
N ARG A 127 5.32 -5.86 0.47
CA ARG A 127 4.71 -4.53 0.57
C ARG A 127 3.31 -4.57 1.19
N MET A 128 2.55 -5.63 0.93
CA MET A 128 1.24 -5.84 1.57
C MET A 128 1.41 -6.08 3.07
N ARG A 129 2.38 -6.90 3.49
CA ARG A 129 2.66 -7.16 4.91
C ARG A 129 3.11 -5.91 5.65
N GLY A 130 4.02 -5.11 5.06
CA GLY A 130 4.44 -3.84 5.63
C GLY A 130 3.29 -2.82 5.76
N ALA A 131 2.28 -2.90 4.89
CA ALA A 131 1.12 -2.01 4.90
C ALA A 131 0.01 -2.42 5.89
N ARG A 132 0.10 -3.58 6.58
CA ARG A 132 -0.93 -4.05 7.54
C ARG A 132 -1.24 -3.02 8.62
N VAL A 133 -0.19 -2.47 9.23
CA VAL A 133 -0.33 -1.51 10.33
C VAL A 133 -0.95 -0.21 9.82
N ALA A 134 -0.49 0.28 8.67
CA ALA A 134 -1.06 1.47 8.04
C ALA A 134 -2.54 1.27 7.68
N ALA A 135 -2.89 0.13 7.08
CA ALA A 135 -4.27 -0.20 6.72
C ALA A 135 -5.17 -0.33 7.96
N ALA A 136 -4.67 -0.95 9.03
CA ALA A 136 -5.40 -1.07 10.29
C ALA A 136 -5.65 0.29 10.93
N LEU A 137 -4.64 1.16 10.99
CA LEU A 137 -4.79 2.53 11.51
C LEU A 137 -5.76 3.37 10.68
N LEU A 138 -5.63 3.33 9.35
CA LEU A 138 -6.52 4.05 8.44
C LEU A 138 -7.97 3.56 8.55
N SER A 139 -8.16 2.25 8.74
CA SER A 139 -9.49 1.67 8.98
C SER A 139 -10.05 2.01 10.36
N ALA A 140 -9.18 2.18 11.37
CA ALA A 140 -9.59 2.52 12.74
C ALA A 140 -10.03 3.97 12.89
N ILE A 141 -9.46 4.91 12.13
CA ILE A 141 -9.82 6.35 12.20
C ILE A 141 -11.34 6.58 12.11
N PRO A 142 -12.07 6.07 11.08
CA PRO A 142 -13.52 6.20 11.01
C PRO A 142 -14.24 5.62 12.24
N GLY A 143 -13.80 4.47 12.75
CA GLY A 143 -14.41 3.84 13.93
C GLY A 143 -14.21 4.66 15.19
N VAL A 144 -13.01 5.22 15.39
CA VAL A 144 -12.71 6.13 16.50
C VAL A 144 -13.52 7.42 16.38
N THR A 145 -13.63 8.01 15.19
CA THR A 145 -14.50 9.18 14.95
C THR A 145 -15.94 8.90 15.38
N VAL A 146 -16.51 7.78 14.93
CA VAL A 146 -17.88 7.38 15.26
C VAL A 146 -18.03 7.10 16.76
N ALA A 147 -17.05 6.43 17.38
CA ALA A 147 -17.05 6.17 18.82
C ALA A 147 -17.01 7.47 19.64
N ILE A 148 -16.16 8.43 19.26
CA ILE A 148 -16.10 9.74 19.92
C ILE A 148 -17.44 10.46 19.79
N LEU A 149 -18.07 10.45 18.60
CA LEU A 149 -19.39 11.06 18.39
C LEU A 149 -20.49 10.37 19.22
N ALA A 150 -20.42 9.05 19.37
CA ALA A 150 -21.37 8.29 20.17
C ALA A 150 -21.24 8.62 21.66
N LEU A 151 -20.01 8.80 22.16
CA LEU A 151 -19.72 9.12 23.56
C LEU A 151 -20.00 10.59 23.88
N ASN A 152 -19.62 11.50 22.97
CA ASN A 152 -19.86 12.93 23.10
C ASN A 152 -21.25 13.31 22.62
N ARG A 153 -22.26 12.84 23.36
CA ARG A 153 -23.65 13.28 23.17
C ARG A 153 -23.69 14.77 23.52
N GLN A 154 -23.80 15.64 22.51
CA GLN A 154 -23.78 17.08 22.72
C GLN A 154 -24.98 17.49 23.58
N LYS A 155 -24.74 17.75 24.86
CA LYS A 155 -25.75 18.29 25.77
C LYS A 155 -25.82 19.79 25.52
N SER A 156 -26.80 20.23 24.75
CA SER A 156 -27.08 21.66 24.64
C SER A 156 -27.72 22.12 25.95
N ALA A 157 -27.13 23.12 26.61
CA ALA A 157 -27.59 23.63 27.91
C ALA A 157 -28.94 24.37 27.85
N LEU A 158 -29.36 24.81 26.64
CA LEU A 158 -30.60 25.59 26.45
C LEU A 158 -31.77 24.78 25.86
N TYR A 159 -31.51 23.71 25.10
CA TYR A 159 -32.57 22.91 24.45
C TYR A 159 -32.23 21.41 24.52
N THR A 160 -33.22 20.58 24.86
CA THR A 160 -33.10 19.11 24.82
C THR A 160 -33.15 18.63 23.37
N VAL A 161 -32.04 18.77 22.65
CA VAL A 161 -31.87 18.16 21.33
C VAL A 161 -31.75 16.65 21.53
N SER A 162 -32.70 15.89 20.98
CA SER A 162 -32.56 14.44 20.91
C SER A 162 -31.82 14.07 19.63
N TYR A 163 -30.72 13.34 19.79
CA TYR A 163 -29.93 12.76 18.71
C TYR A 163 -30.26 11.27 18.62
N GLU A 164 -30.82 10.87 17.49
CA GLU A 164 -31.06 9.47 17.14
C GLU A 164 -30.02 9.05 16.10
N HIS A 165 -29.18 8.08 16.46
CA HIS A 165 -28.17 7.53 15.55
C HIS A 165 -28.83 6.59 14.56
N THR A 166 -28.55 6.78 13.28
CA THR A 166 -29.06 5.91 12.22
C THR A 166 -28.28 4.61 12.14
N TRP A 167 -28.80 3.68 11.34
CA TRP A 167 -28.08 2.46 10.99
C TRP A 167 -26.74 2.73 10.28
N ALA A 168 -26.61 3.81 9.49
CA ALA A 168 -25.38 4.10 8.73
C ALA A 168 -24.21 4.48 9.65
N PHE A 169 -24.52 5.11 10.78
CA PHE A 169 -23.56 5.40 11.84
C PHE A 169 -22.97 4.11 12.41
N TRP A 170 -23.83 3.17 12.82
CA TRP A 170 -23.40 1.87 13.34
C TRP A 170 -22.73 1.00 12.27
N ALA A 171 -23.18 1.09 11.02
CA ALA A 171 -22.56 0.40 9.89
C ALA A 171 -21.13 0.88 9.65
N THR A 172 -20.85 2.18 9.80
CA THR A 172 -19.49 2.72 9.67
C THR A 172 -18.57 2.19 10.77
N LEU A 173 -19.07 2.06 12.01
CA LEU A 173 -18.33 1.46 13.11
C LEU A 173 -18.04 -0.03 12.86
N ALA A 174 -19.07 -0.80 12.47
CA ALA A 174 -18.92 -2.21 12.15
C ALA A 174 -17.93 -2.41 10.99
N LEU A 175 -18.02 -1.58 9.95
CA LEU A 175 -17.13 -1.63 8.79
C LEU A 175 -15.69 -1.27 9.15
N SER A 176 -15.47 -0.35 10.09
CA SER A 176 -14.15 -0.05 10.64
C SER A 176 -13.54 -1.26 11.36
N ILE A 177 -14.33 -1.95 12.19
CA ILE A 177 -13.89 -3.18 12.88
C ILE A 177 -13.54 -4.27 11.86
N VAL A 178 -14.38 -4.47 10.85
CA VAL A 178 -14.13 -5.42 9.76
C VAL A 178 -12.86 -5.04 8.99
N GLY A 179 -12.66 -3.75 8.69
CA GLY A 179 -11.44 -3.25 8.03
C GLY A 179 -10.18 -3.53 8.84
N VAL A 180 -10.22 -3.34 10.16
CA VAL A 180 -9.11 -3.68 11.07
C VAL A 180 -8.84 -5.18 11.06
N ALA A 181 -9.88 -6.02 11.19
CA ALA A 181 -9.74 -7.47 11.17
C ALA A 181 -9.15 -7.98 9.84
N LEU A 182 -9.62 -7.46 8.70
CA LEU A 182 -9.08 -7.80 7.38
C LEU A 182 -7.64 -7.32 7.20
N SER A 183 -7.28 -6.18 7.79
CA SER A 183 -5.93 -5.63 7.76
C SER A 183 -4.90 -6.53 8.45
N ILE A 184 -5.28 -7.25 9.51
CA ILE A 184 -4.40 -8.22 10.19
C ILE A 184 -3.99 -9.35 9.21
N GLY A 185 -4.94 -9.81 8.39
CA GLY A 185 -4.69 -10.86 7.39
C GLY A 185 -4.13 -10.36 6.04
N PHE A 186 -3.89 -9.06 5.87
CA PHE A 186 -3.51 -8.49 4.57
C PHE A 186 -2.16 -9.02 4.09
N GLY A 187 -2.12 -9.70 2.94
CA GLY A 187 -0.90 -10.33 2.42
C GLY A 187 -0.64 -11.78 2.88
N GLY A 188 -1.47 -12.35 3.77
CA GLY A 188 -1.48 -13.79 4.10
C GLY A 188 -0.20 -14.35 4.75
N PRO A 189 -0.14 -15.68 4.97
CA PRO A 189 1.08 -16.39 5.36
C PRO A 189 2.11 -16.45 4.22
N LEU A 190 3.40 -16.57 4.57
CA LEU A 190 4.49 -16.76 3.60
C LEU A 190 4.52 -18.18 3.03
N ASP A 191 4.00 -19.15 3.76
CA ASP A 191 4.09 -20.56 3.39
C ASP A 191 3.20 -20.92 2.19
N ASP A 192 2.21 -20.07 1.86
CA ASP A 192 1.25 -20.27 0.76
C ASP A 192 1.66 -19.51 -0.51
N ILE A 193 2.96 -19.46 -0.82
CA ILE A 193 3.45 -18.89 -2.08
C ILE A 193 3.40 -20.00 -3.14
N GLU A 194 2.34 -19.99 -3.96
CA GLU A 194 2.29 -20.78 -5.19
C GLU A 194 3.45 -20.33 -6.10
N VAL A 195 4.56 -21.07 -6.07
CA VAL A 195 5.68 -20.84 -6.98
C VAL A 195 5.18 -21.13 -8.39
N ARG A 196 5.02 -20.06 -9.19
CA ARG A 196 4.53 -20.19 -10.56
C ARG A 196 5.47 -21.14 -11.32
N LYS A 197 4.95 -22.29 -11.79
CA LYS A 197 5.70 -23.23 -12.64
C LYS A 197 6.29 -22.46 -13.84
N GLY A 198 7.59 -22.18 -13.79
CA GLY A 198 8.30 -21.29 -14.74
C GLY A 198 9.18 -20.22 -14.09
N SER A 199 8.98 -19.90 -12.80
CA SER A 199 9.96 -19.15 -12.00
C SER A 199 11.21 -20.01 -11.83
N LYS A 200 12.40 -19.48 -12.14
CA LYS A 200 13.68 -20.20 -11.99
C LYS A 200 13.97 -20.60 -10.53
N ALA A 201 13.25 -20.05 -9.55
CA ALA A 201 13.28 -20.52 -8.17
C ALA A 201 12.73 -21.95 -8.00
N ALA A 202 11.70 -22.33 -8.78
CA ALA A 202 11.20 -23.71 -8.81
C ALA A 202 12.16 -24.69 -9.50
N ARG A 203 13.19 -24.20 -10.21
CA ARG A 203 14.14 -25.04 -10.95
C ARG A 203 15.28 -25.55 -10.07
N ARG A 204 15.44 -25.07 -8.83
CA ARG A 204 16.64 -25.32 -8.03
C ARG A 204 16.48 -26.31 -6.86
N GLU A 205 15.26 -26.77 -6.56
CA GLU A 205 15.04 -27.67 -5.42
C GLU A 205 15.23 -29.17 -5.75
N GLY A 206 15.79 -29.51 -6.92
CA GLY A 206 15.95 -30.91 -7.33
C GLY A 206 17.20 -31.28 -8.13
N ASP A 207 18.09 -30.34 -8.45
CA ASP A 207 19.14 -30.57 -9.47
C ASP A 207 20.59 -30.39 -8.95
N GLU A 208 20.80 -30.26 -7.64
CA GLU A 208 22.14 -30.06 -7.05
C GLU A 208 22.70 -31.31 -6.31
N THR A 209 22.13 -32.51 -6.51
CA THR A 209 22.65 -33.76 -5.89
C THR A 209 23.19 -34.83 -6.85
N LEU A 210 23.30 -34.55 -8.14
CA LEU A 210 23.98 -35.44 -9.08
C LEU A 210 24.80 -34.62 -10.07
N HIS A 211 26.10 -34.49 -9.83
CA HIS A 211 27.21 -34.74 -10.77
C HIS A 211 28.55 -34.41 -10.12
#